data_AF-A0A3C0SZ97-F1
#
_entry.id   AF-A0A3C0SZ97-F1
#
_cell.length_a   1.000
_cell.length_b   1.000
_cell.length_c   1.000
_cell.angle_alpha   90.00
_cell.angle_beta   90.00
_cell.angle_gamma   90.00
#
_symmetry.space_group_name_H-M   'P 1'
#
loop_
_entity.id
_entity.type
_entity.pdbx_description
1 polymer ?
#
loop_
_entity_poly.entity_id
_entity_poly.type
_entity_poly.pdbx_seq_one_letter_code
_entity_poly.pdbx_strand_id
1 'polypeptide(L)'
;MANFKFKQDEIERINKAAAHVESVSSGEVLTAVIKESSDYAFFELLLSLFGGFLYYAVAMIFHSGISRWIEGMFWNPQPWYVTAFYGVSTLVVIGILYILSNFPGVDRRFVPRAVIDQRVHRRAMVHFAESGAVNTRDRTGILFFISLRERRVEIIADEGINSKVEQSVWDGILNTLLDEIRMGQTAAGLERAILDCAEI
;
A
#
# COMPACT_ATOMS: atom_id res chain seq x y z
N MET A 1 -5.94 0.60 14.79
CA MET A 1 -5.08 1.26 13.79
C MET A 1 -5.50 2.72 13.74
N ALA A 2 -4.58 3.66 13.93
CA ALA A 2 -4.91 5.07 13.85
C ALA A 2 -5.37 5.38 12.42
N ASN A 3 -6.60 5.90 12.27
CA ASN A 3 -6.99 6.55 11.03
C ASN A 3 -6.00 7.70 10.83
N PHE A 4 -5.07 7.56 9.88
CA PHE A 4 -4.30 8.70 9.43
C PHE A 4 -5.31 9.67 8.82
N LYS A 5 -5.62 10.70 9.57
CA LYS A 5 -6.53 11.76 9.19
C LYS A 5 -5.83 13.04 9.57
N PHE A 6 -5.58 13.88 8.58
CA PHE A 6 -5.09 15.22 8.84
C PHE A 6 -6.07 15.95 9.77
N LYS A 7 -5.52 16.76 10.67
CA LYS A 7 -6.32 17.70 11.45
C LYS A 7 -6.97 18.72 10.50
N GLN A 8 -8.07 19.31 10.92
CA GLN A 8 -8.76 20.31 10.11
C GLN A 8 -7.82 21.47 9.72
N ASP A 9 -7.00 21.93 10.66
CA ASP A 9 -6.01 22.98 10.45
C ASP A 9 -4.97 22.59 9.38
N GLU A 10 -4.55 21.32 9.34
CA GLU A 10 -3.58 20.81 8.35
C GLU A 10 -4.19 20.77 6.95
N ILE A 11 -5.45 20.33 6.83
CA ILE A 11 -6.19 20.34 5.56
C ILE A 11 -6.35 21.78 5.06
N GLU A 12 -6.67 22.71 5.96
CA GLU A 12 -6.83 24.13 5.59
C GLU A 12 -5.52 24.74 5.10
N ARG A 13 -4.38 24.42 5.73
CA ARG A 13 -3.07 24.88 5.25
C ARG A 13 -2.72 24.32 3.87
N ILE A 14 -2.92 23.01 3.66
CA ILE A 14 -2.67 22.36 2.37
C ILE A 14 -3.53 23.01 1.26
N ASN A 15 -4.82 23.20 1.53
CA ASN A 15 -5.74 23.83 0.57
C ASN A 15 -5.36 25.29 0.29
N LYS A 16 -4.88 26.04 1.30
CA LYS A 16 -4.38 27.41 1.12
C LYS A 16 -3.12 27.45 0.27
N ALA A 17 -2.20 26.51 0.46
CA ALA A 17 -1.00 26.39 -0.36
C ALA A 17 -1.35 26.06 -1.82
N ALA A 18 -2.25 25.10 -2.04
CA ALA A 18 -2.74 24.76 -3.38
C ALA A 18 -3.40 25.96 -4.07
N ALA A 19 -4.33 26.64 -3.38
CA ALA A 19 -4.99 27.83 -3.91
C ALA A 19 -4.03 28.99 -4.19
N HIS A 20 -2.95 29.11 -3.42
CA HIS A 20 -1.91 30.10 -3.69
C HIS A 20 -1.18 29.79 -5.01
N VAL A 21 -0.75 28.54 -5.22
CA VAL A 21 -0.07 28.11 -6.45
C VAL A 21 -0.99 28.24 -7.67
N GLU A 22 -2.27 27.88 -7.53
CA GLU A 22 -3.28 28.06 -8.59
C GLU A 22 -3.57 29.53 -8.92
N SER A 23 -3.27 30.46 -8.00
CA SER A 23 -3.45 31.90 -8.25
C SER A 23 -2.29 32.55 -9.02
N VAL A 24 -1.09 31.98 -8.91
CA VAL A 24 0.13 32.48 -9.57
C VAL A 24 0.53 31.66 -10.80
N SER A 25 0.02 30.44 -10.93
CA SER A 25 0.28 29.54 -12.04
C SER A 25 -1.03 29.13 -12.73
N SER A 26 -0.94 28.65 -13.97
CA SER A 26 -2.08 28.03 -14.66
C SER A 26 -2.25 26.54 -14.31
N GLY A 27 -1.49 26.04 -13.32
CA GLY A 27 -1.54 24.65 -12.89
C GLY A 27 -2.64 24.38 -11.87
N GLU A 28 -3.27 23.21 -11.96
CA GLU A 28 -4.23 22.72 -10.97
C GLU A 28 -3.51 21.73 -10.05
N VAL A 29 -3.54 21.98 -8.74
CA VAL A 29 -2.76 21.19 -7.77
C VAL A 29 -3.70 20.31 -6.96
N LEU A 30 -3.53 19.00 -7.15
CA LEU A 30 -4.32 17.97 -6.48
C LEU A 30 -3.48 17.22 -5.45
N THR A 31 -4.13 16.87 -4.36
CA THR A 31 -3.51 16.07 -3.29
C THR A 31 -4.40 14.89 -2.95
N ALA A 32 -3.83 13.69 -2.98
CA ALA A 32 -4.54 12.47 -2.60
C ALA A 32 -3.70 11.67 -1.61
N VAL A 33 -4.19 11.55 -0.38
CA VAL A 33 -3.58 10.69 0.64
C VAL A 33 -4.54 9.53 0.92
N ILE A 34 -4.12 8.34 0.52
CA ILE A 34 -4.94 7.14 0.65
C ILE A 34 -4.31 6.11 1.58
N LYS A 35 -5.15 5.28 2.18
CA LYS A 35 -4.69 4.24 3.10
C LYS A 35 -3.88 3.16 2.41
N GLU A 36 -4.38 2.63 1.30
CA GLU A 36 -3.75 1.53 0.53
C GLU A 36 -4.15 1.61 -0.94
N SER A 37 -3.25 1.18 -1.83
CA SER A 37 -3.46 1.26 -3.28
C SER A 37 -4.07 0.00 -3.89
N SER A 38 -3.91 -1.16 -3.25
CA SER A 38 -4.46 -2.44 -3.70
C SER A 38 -4.63 -3.40 -2.52
N ASP A 39 -5.59 -4.32 -2.63
CA ASP A 39 -5.59 -5.54 -1.84
C ASP A 39 -4.56 -6.52 -2.42
N TYR A 40 -3.56 -6.91 -1.65
CA TYR A 40 -2.55 -7.89 -2.10
C TYR A 40 -3.02 -9.34 -1.87
N ALA A 41 -4.34 -9.54 -1.82
CA ALA A 41 -5.02 -10.78 -1.43
C ALA A 41 -4.52 -12.02 -2.18
N PHE A 42 -4.16 -11.88 -3.46
CA PHE A 42 -3.59 -12.98 -4.23
C PHE A 42 -2.23 -13.45 -3.68
N PHE A 43 -1.33 -12.51 -3.36
CA PHE A 43 -0.01 -12.83 -2.80
C PHE A 43 -0.13 -13.33 -1.35
N GLU A 44 -1.03 -12.74 -0.59
CA GLU A 44 -1.39 -13.18 0.76
C GLU A 44 -1.86 -14.63 0.76
N LEU A 45 -2.83 -14.98 -0.09
CA LEU A 45 -3.33 -16.35 -0.24
C LEU A 45 -2.23 -17.31 -0.68
N LEU A 46 -1.42 -16.93 -1.67
CA LEU A 46 -0.32 -17.76 -2.15
C LEU A 46 0.67 -18.09 -1.02
N LEU A 47 1.04 -17.08 -0.21
CA LEU A 47 1.91 -17.26 0.95
C LEU A 47 1.28 -18.19 1.99
N SER A 48 -0.01 -18.02 2.28
CA SER A 48 -0.74 -18.89 3.21
C SER A 48 -0.79 -20.34 2.72
N LEU A 49 -0.97 -20.56 1.42
CA LEU A 49 -0.94 -21.89 0.81
C LEU A 49 0.45 -22.54 0.92
N PHE A 50 1.52 -21.80 0.62
CA PHE A 50 2.89 -22.29 0.81
C PHE A 50 3.18 -22.61 2.28
N GLY A 51 2.74 -21.76 3.21
CA GLY A 51 2.89 -22.00 4.64
C GLY A 51 2.09 -23.22 5.12
N GLY A 52 0.87 -23.42 4.59
CA GLY A 52 0.06 -24.61 4.84
C GLY A 52 0.72 -25.89 4.31
N PHE A 53 1.29 -25.84 3.10
CA PHE A 53 2.06 -26.95 2.54
C PHE A 53 3.30 -27.28 3.38
N LEU A 54 4.05 -26.26 3.83
CA LEU A 54 5.20 -26.46 4.70
C LEU A 54 4.79 -27.05 6.05
N TYR A 55 3.69 -26.55 6.63
CA TYR A 55 3.10 -27.12 7.84
C TYR A 55 2.76 -28.60 7.65
N TYR A 56 2.08 -28.96 6.56
CA TYR A 56 1.73 -30.34 6.24
C TYR A 56 2.98 -31.23 6.12
N ALA A 57 4.02 -30.76 5.40
CA ALA A 57 5.28 -31.48 5.26
C ALA A 57 5.98 -31.71 6.61
N VAL A 58 5.99 -30.71 7.49
CA VAL A 58 6.52 -30.84 8.85
C VAL A 58 5.68 -31.82 9.67
N ALA A 59 4.35 -31.73 9.60
CA ALA A 59 3.45 -32.60 10.35
C ALA A 59 3.63 -34.08 9.95
N MET A 60 3.92 -34.36 8.67
CA MET A 60 4.24 -35.70 8.17
C MET A 60 5.52 -36.28 8.79
N ILE A 61 6.55 -35.45 9.05
CA ILE A 61 7.77 -35.92 9.73
C ILE A 61 7.46 -36.40 11.16
N PHE A 62 6.50 -35.75 11.83
CA PHE A 62 6.05 -36.09 13.19
C PHE A 62 4.87 -37.07 13.22
N HIS A 63 4.61 -37.80 12.13
CA HIS A 63 3.44 -38.66 11.99
C HIS A 63 3.26 -39.64 13.16
N SER A 64 4.35 -40.31 13.57
CA SER A 64 4.32 -41.29 14.66
C SER A 64 4.04 -40.70 16.05
N GLY A 65 4.30 -39.40 16.25
CA GLY A 65 3.94 -38.69 17.47
C GLY A 65 2.46 -38.30 17.46
N ILE A 66 2.00 -37.76 16.33
CA ILE A 66 0.61 -37.31 16.14
C ILE A 66 -0.34 -38.50 16.19
N SER A 67 -0.01 -39.63 15.57
CA SER A 67 -0.85 -40.84 15.59
C SER A 67 -1.06 -41.36 17.01
N ARG A 68 0.03 -41.54 17.78
CA ARG A 68 -0.04 -41.99 19.18
C ARG A 68 -0.83 -41.03 20.06
N TRP A 69 -0.71 -39.72 19.82
CA TRP A 69 -1.48 -38.72 20.55
C TRP A 69 -2.99 -38.83 20.28
N ILE A 70 -3.37 -39.01 19.02
CA ILE A 70 -4.78 -39.23 18.62
C ILE A 70 -5.31 -40.56 19.17
N GLU A 71 -4.54 -41.64 19.07
CA GLU A 71 -4.91 -42.95 19.60
C GLU A 71 -5.16 -42.92 21.12
N GLY A 72 -4.40 -42.12 21.86
CA GLY A 72 -4.61 -41.90 23.29
C GLY A 72 -5.87 -41.11 23.65
N MET A 73 -6.45 -40.38 22.68
CA MET A 73 -7.63 -39.53 22.89
C MET A 73 -8.96 -40.27 22.65
N PHE A 74 -8.95 -41.35 21.86
CA PHE A 74 -10.16 -42.06 21.42
C PHE A 74 -10.12 -43.55 21.77
N TRP A 75 -11.21 -44.08 22.34
CA TRP A 75 -11.43 -45.53 22.43
C TRP A 75 -11.80 -46.06 21.03
N ASN A 76 -10.92 -46.84 20.41
CA ASN A 76 -11.01 -47.38 19.04
C ASN A 76 -10.80 -46.35 17.90
N PRO A 77 -9.57 -45.84 17.73
CA PRO A 77 -9.24 -44.88 16.69
C PRO A 77 -9.35 -45.51 15.30
N GLN A 78 -10.12 -44.88 14.41
CA GLN A 78 -10.21 -45.29 13.02
C GLN A 78 -9.06 -44.66 12.21
N PRO A 79 -8.53 -45.34 11.17
CA PRO A 79 -7.41 -44.82 10.38
C PRO A 79 -7.65 -43.44 9.76
N TRP A 80 -8.90 -43.08 9.47
CA TRP A 80 -9.25 -41.80 8.87
C TRP A 80 -9.11 -40.60 9.82
N TYR A 81 -9.07 -40.81 11.14
CA TYR A 81 -8.94 -39.70 12.12
C TYR A 81 -7.66 -38.90 11.91
N VAL A 82 -6.54 -39.57 11.66
CA VAL A 82 -5.25 -38.91 11.45
C VAL A 82 -5.27 -38.12 10.14
N THR A 83 -5.86 -38.68 9.07
CA THR A 83 -6.02 -38.01 7.78
C THR A 83 -6.93 -36.78 7.89
N ALA A 84 -8.06 -36.91 8.59
CA ALA A 84 -8.97 -35.80 8.84
C ALA A 84 -8.30 -34.70 9.67
N PHE A 85 -7.52 -35.08 10.69
CA PHE A 85 -6.73 -34.13 11.48
C PHE A 85 -5.79 -33.32 10.61
N TYR A 86 -4.99 -33.96 9.74
CA TYR A 86 -4.10 -33.23 8.84
C TYR A 86 -4.83 -32.30 7.88
N GLY A 87 -5.96 -32.75 7.31
CA GLY A 87 -6.76 -31.93 6.41
C GLY A 87 -7.29 -30.67 7.12
N VAL A 88 -7.94 -30.87 8.27
CA VAL A 88 -8.53 -29.78 9.06
C VAL A 88 -7.44 -28.85 9.60
N SER A 89 -6.37 -29.39 10.18
CA SER A 89 -5.30 -28.57 10.76
C SER A 89 -4.56 -27.76 9.69
N THR A 90 -4.35 -28.32 8.50
CA THR A 90 -3.76 -27.59 7.37
C THR A 90 -4.66 -26.45 6.90
N LEU A 91 -5.97 -26.69 6.76
CA LEU A 91 -6.94 -25.65 6.41
C LEU A 91 -6.99 -24.54 7.47
N VAL A 92 -6.96 -24.90 8.76
CA VAL A 92 -6.91 -23.94 9.87
C VAL A 92 -5.62 -23.12 9.82
N VAL A 93 -4.47 -23.75 9.59
CA VAL A 93 -3.18 -23.06 9.47
C VAL A 93 -3.19 -22.09 8.27
N ILE A 94 -3.68 -22.51 7.11
CA ILE A 94 -3.83 -21.63 5.94
C ILE A 94 -4.72 -20.42 6.29
N GLY A 95 -5.87 -20.66 6.92
CA GLY A 95 -6.79 -19.60 7.34
C GLY A 95 -6.14 -18.62 8.34
N ILE A 96 -5.43 -19.12 9.34
CA ILE A 96 -4.70 -18.30 10.30
C ILE A 96 -3.60 -17.49 9.60
N LEU A 97 -2.79 -18.11 8.74
CA LEU A 97 -1.75 -17.42 7.99
C LEU A 97 -2.32 -16.32 7.10
N TYR A 98 -3.48 -16.55 6.47
CA TYR A 98 -4.18 -15.55 5.66
C TYR A 98 -4.69 -14.37 6.51
N ILE A 99 -5.26 -14.65 7.68
CA ILE A 99 -5.67 -13.58 8.60
C ILE A 99 -4.45 -12.78 9.10
N LEU A 100 -3.34 -13.46 9.38
CA LEU A 100 -2.10 -12.81 9.80
C LEU A 100 -1.44 -12.01 8.67
N SER A 101 -1.57 -12.43 7.41
CA SER A 101 -1.02 -11.68 6.28
C SER A 101 -1.73 -10.37 6.01
N ASN A 102 -2.99 -10.24 6.43
CA ASN A 102 -3.76 -8.99 6.32
C ASN A 102 -3.22 -7.85 7.21
N PHE A 103 -2.21 -8.11 8.06
CA PHE A 103 -1.62 -7.05 8.89
C PHE A 103 -0.78 -6.06 8.05
N PRO A 104 -0.91 -4.74 8.32
CA PRO A 104 -0.20 -3.71 7.57
C PRO A 104 1.32 -3.85 7.78
N GLY A 105 2.03 -4.03 6.67
CA GLY A 105 3.48 -4.17 6.64
C GLY A 105 3.97 -5.56 6.21
N VAL A 106 3.12 -6.58 6.25
CA VAL A 106 3.44 -7.91 5.72
C VAL A 106 3.68 -7.84 4.21
N ASP A 107 2.79 -7.16 3.46
CA ASP A 107 2.90 -7.05 2.00
C ASP A 107 4.24 -6.50 1.55
N ARG A 108 4.78 -5.50 2.27
CA ARG A 108 6.06 -4.86 1.92
C ARG A 108 7.25 -5.80 1.97
N ARG A 109 7.11 -6.95 2.67
CA ARG A 109 8.17 -7.95 2.77
C ARG A 109 8.05 -9.07 1.74
N PHE A 110 6.82 -9.45 1.39
CA PHE A 110 6.53 -10.63 0.55
C PHE A 110 6.14 -10.28 -0.88
N VAL A 111 5.50 -9.13 -1.11
CA VAL A 111 5.14 -8.65 -2.44
C VAL A 111 6.37 -7.99 -3.08
N PRO A 112 6.74 -8.37 -4.31
CA PRO A 112 7.84 -7.72 -5.02
C PRO A 112 7.62 -6.22 -5.15
N ARG A 113 8.68 -5.43 -4.95
CA ARG A 113 8.61 -3.96 -5.01
C ARG A 113 8.03 -3.46 -6.34
N ALA A 114 8.44 -4.06 -7.45
CA ALA A 114 7.91 -3.71 -8.78
C ALA A 114 6.39 -3.85 -8.89
N VAL A 115 5.78 -4.85 -8.21
CA VAL A 115 4.32 -5.01 -8.18
C VAL A 115 3.68 -3.92 -7.33
N ILE A 116 4.25 -3.61 -6.17
CA ILE A 116 3.79 -2.51 -5.31
C ILE A 116 3.83 -1.19 -6.10
N ASP A 117 4.96 -0.89 -6.73
CA ASP A 117 5.17 0.35 -7.48
C ASP A 117 4.17 0.44 -8.65
N GLN A 118 3.94 -0.66 -9.39
CA GLN A 118 2.92 -0.70 -10.45
C GLN A 118 1.49 -0.47 -9.92
N ARG A 119 1.16 -1.01 -8.74
CA ARG A 119 -0.19 -0.88 -8.14
C ARG A 119 -0.43 0.53 -7.63
N VAL A 120 0.56 1.13 -6.98
CA VAL A 120 0.54 2.53 -6.54
C VAL A 120 0.39 3.45 -7.75
N HIS A 121 1.23 3.26 -8.78
CA HIS A 121 1.17 4.06 -9.99
C HIS A 121 -0.19 3.97 -10.69
N ARG A 122 -0.71 2.76 -10.88
CA ARG A 122 -2.04 2.57 -11.48
C ARG A 122 -3.12 3.27 -10.65
N ARG A 123 -3.04 3.21 -9.32
CA ARG A 123 -4.02 3.85 -8.44
C ARG A 123 -3.92 5.37 -8.51
N ALA A 124 -2.70 5.91 -8.52
CA ALA A 124 -2.44 7.34 -8.68
C ALA A 124 -2.98 7.86 -10.01
N MET A 125 -2.73 7.14 -11.12
CA MET A 125 -3.27 7.48 -12.44
C MET A 125 -4.81 7.46 -12.49
N VAL A 126 -5.45 6.49 -11.82
CA VAL A 126 -6.93 6.46 -11.71
C VAL A 126 -7.43 7.68 -10.95
N HIS A 127 -6.82 8.02 -9.81
CA HIS A 127 -7.18 9.22 -9.05
C HIS A 127 -6.97 10.51 -9.87
N PHE A 128 -5.91 10.58 -10.67
CA PHE A 128 -5.64 11.71 -11.55
C PHE A 128 -6.67 11.84 -12.68
N ALA A 129 -7.09 10.72 -13.26
CA ALA A 129 -8.14 10.72 -14.29
C ALA A 129 -9.52 11.08 -13.70
N GLU A 130 -9.85 10.56 -12.51
CA GLU A 130 -11.13 10.80 -11.83
C GLU A 130 -11.28 12.22 -11.29
N SER A 131 -10.18 12.91 -10.96
CA SER A 131 -10.22 14.30 -10.49
C SER A 131 -10.60 15.30 -11.58
N GLY A 132 -10.46 14.92 -12.86
CA GLY A 132 -10.76 15.80 -14.00
C GLY A 132 -9.64 16.78 -14.36
N ALA A 133 -8.53 16.84 -13.61
CA ALA A 133 -7.39 17.73 -13.91
C ALA A 133 -6.71 17.43 -15.26
N VAL A 134 -6.91 16.23 -15.81
CA VAL A 134 -6.49 15.84 -17.17
C VAL A 134 -7.26 16.60 -18.27
N ASN A 135 -8.44 17.14 -17.96
CA ASN A 135 -9.29 17.88 -18.90
C ASN A 135 -9.06 19.40 -18.84
N THR A 136 -8.02 19.86 -18.13
CA THR A 136 -7.63 21.28 -18.18
C THR A 136 -7.21 21.65 -19.60
N ARG A 137 -7.59 22.86 -20.04
CA ARG A 137 -7.35 23.34 -21.41
C ARG A 137 -5.86 23.28 -21.79
N ASP A 138 -4.99 23.53 -20.82
CA ASP A 138 -3.55 23.60 -21.00
C ASP A 138 -2.81 22.33 -20.52
N ARG A 139 -3.54 21.31 -20.03
CA ARG A 139 -2.97 20.06 -19.50
C ARG A 139 -1.91 20.34 -18.43
N THR A 140 -2.31 21.04 -17.39
CA THR A 140 -1.44 21.57 -16.33
C THR A 140 -1.78 20.99 -14.95
N GLY A 141 -2.39 19.81 -14.90
CA GLY A 141 -2.66 19.13 -13.62
C GLY A 141 -1.38 18.56 -12.98
N ILE A 142 -1.22 18.76 -11.67
CA ILE A 142 -0.22 18.09 -10.83
C ILE A 142 -0.95 17.34 -9.72
N LEU A 143 -0.64 16.06 -9.52
CA LEU A 143 -1.14 15.24 -8.42
C LEU A 143 0.00 14.79 -7.52
N PHE A 144 -0.09 15.17 -6.24
CA PHE A 144 0.66 14.57 -5.16
C PHE A 144 -0.11 13.39 -4.58
N PHE A 145 0.38 12.17 -4.82
CA PHE A 145 -0.24 10.94 -4.39
C PHE A 145 0.58 10.25 -3.30
N ILE A 146 -0.03 10.00 -2.13
CA ILE A 146 0.62 9.31 -1.00
C ILE A 146 -0.18 8.06 -0.65
N SER A 147 0.47 6.90 -0.76
CA SER A 147 -0.06 5.61 -0.31
C SER A 147 0.59 5.20 1.00
N LEU A 148 -0.19 5.25 2.08
CA LEU A 148 0.33 5.12 3.45
C LEU A 148 0.81 3.69 3.78
N ARG A 149 0.03 2.66 3.40
CA ARG A 149 0.36 1.25 3.68
C ARG A 149 1.63 0.81 2.94
N GLU A 150 1.76 1.19 1.68
CA GLU A 150 2.91 0.89 0.82
C GLU A 150 4.14 1.76 1.16
N ARG A 151 3.94 2.90 1.83
CA ARG A 151 4.94 3.96 2.04
C ARG A 151 5.54 4.40 0.71
N ARG A 152 4.65 4.82 -0.18
CA ARG A 152 4.98 5.33 -1.52
C ARG A 152 4.40 6.70 -1.72
N VAL A 153 5.16 7.52 -2.43
CA VAL A 153 4.78 8.86 -2.85
C VAL A 153 5.05 8.92 -4.34
N GLU A 154 4.09 9.40 -5.11
CA GLU A 154 4.22 9.67 -6.53
C GLU A 154 3.75 11.09 -6.81
N ILE A 155 4.47 11.77 -7.70
CA ILE A 155 4.06 13.05 -8.26
C ILE A 155 3.73 12.77 -9.73
N ILE A 156 2.49 13.02 -10.12
CA ILE A 156 2.03 12.88 -11.50
C ILE A 156 1.75 14.27 -12.04
N ALA A 157 2.45 14.65 -13.10
CA ALA A 157 2.19 15.89 -13.83
C ALA A 157 1.68 15.56 -15.24
N ASP A 158 0.74 16.35 -15.72
CA ASP A 158 0.26 16.24 -17.09
C ASP A 158 1.30 16.76 -18.10
N GLU A 159 1.12 16.44 -19.38
CA GLU A 159 2.07 16.65 -20.46
C GLU A 159 2.48 18.12 -20.64
N GLY A 160 1.54 19.06 -20.39
CA GLY A 160 1.80 20.50 -20.51
C GLY A 160 2.79 21.03 -19.48
N ILE A 161 2.92 20.36 -18.33
CA ILE A 161 3.91 20.67 -17.30
C ILE A 161 5.16 19.82 -17.49
N ASN A 162 5.01 18.52 -17.73
CA ASN A 162 6.14 17.61 -17.84
C ASN A 162 7.07 17.93 -19.04
N SER A 163 6.54 18.63 -20.05
CA SER A 163 7.33 19.14 -21.18
C SER A 163 8.16 20.39 -20.86
N LYS A 164 7.84 21.12 -19.78
CA LYS A 164 8.48 22.39 -19.41
C LYS A 164 9.43 22.26 -18.22
N VAL A 165 9.25 21.22 -17.40
CA VAL A 165 9.96 21.04 -16.14
C VAL A 165 10.86 19.81 -16.24
N GLU A 166 12.14 19.97 -15.93
CA GLU A 166 13.08 18.84 -15.91
C GLU A 166 12.75 17.86 -14.78
N GLN A 167 12.96 16.56 -15.03
CA GLN A 167 12.77 15.50 -14.04
C GLN A 167 13.55 15.73 -12.73
N SER A 168 14.72 16.36 -12.82
CA SER A 168 15.58 16.72 -11.68
C SER A 168 14.87 17.60 -10.65
N VAL A 169 13.97 18.48 -11.09
CA VAL A 169 13.18 19.37 -10.24
C VAL A 169 12.13 18.57 -9.47
N TRP A 170 11.42 17.67 -10.15
CA TRP A 170 10.44 16.77 -9.53
C TRP A 170 11.11 15.84 -8.50
N ASP A 171 12.28 15.31 -8.83
CA ASP A 171 13.04 14.46 -7.92
C ASP A 171 13.45 15.24 -6.66
N GLY A 172 13.80 16.52 -6.79
CA GLY A 172 14.07 17.43 -5.67
C GLY A 172 12.86 17.59 -4.73
N ILE A 173 11.70 17.96 -5.28
CA ILE A 173 10.45 18.10 -4.52
C ILE A 173 10.08 16.79 -3.83
N LEU A 174 10.16 15.66 -4.56
CA LEU A 174 9.85 14.35 -4.04
C LEU A 174 10.77 13.98 -2.86
N ASN A 175 12.07 14.25 -2.96
CA ASN A 175 13.03 13.94 -1.90
C ASN A 175 12.74 14.76 -0.63
N THR A 176 12.47 16.06 -0.77
CA THR A 176 12.07 16.92 0.36
C THR A 176 10.81 16.40 1.04
N LEU A 177 9.78 16.08 0.26
CA LEU A 177 8.54 15.51 0.76
C LEU A 177 8.77 14.18 1.50
N LEU A 178 9.60 13.29 0.94
CA LEU A 178 9.94 12.01 1.57
C LEU A 178 10.66 12.18 2.91
N ASP A 179 11.54 13.18 3.04
CA ASP A 179 12.25 13.44 4.30
C ASP A 179 11.31 13.96 5.39
N GLU A 180 10.37 14.84 5.06
CA GLU A 180 9.37 15.31 6.01
C GLU A 180 8.39 14.20 6.44
N ILE A 181 8.00 13.33 5.52
CA ILE A 181 7.20 12.15 5.84
C ILE A 181 7.95 11.22 6.80
N ARG A 182 9.27 11.04 6.61
CA ARG A 182 10.11 10.25 7.53
C ARG A 182 10.18 10.86 8.94
N MET A 183 10.08 12.19 9.05
CA MET A 183 10.01 12.92 10.32
C MET A 183 8.60 12.92 10.95
N GLY A 184 7.59 12.31 10.30
CA GLY A 184 6.21 12.33 10.76
C GLY A 184 5.47 13.65 10.50
N GLN A 185 6.03 14.52 9.63
CA GLN A 185 5.50 15.84 9.31
C GLN A 185 4.83 15.87 7.92
N THR A 186 4.09 14.82 7.56
CA THR A 186 3.48 14.66 6.22
C THR A 186 2.70 15.90 5.76
N ALA A 187 1.92 16.55 6.62
CA ALA A 187 1.12 17.72 6.24
C ALA A 187 2.01 18.92 5.87
N ALA A 188 3.05 19.19 6.67
CA ALA A 188 4.00 20.26 6.39
C ALA A 188 4.82 19.96 5.12
N GLY A 189 5.18 18.68 4.91
CA GLY A 189 5.93 18.28 3.73
C GLY A 189 5.12 18.44 2.46
N LEU A 190 3.83 18.09 2.52
CA LEU A 190 2.92 18.29 1.40
C LEU A 190 2.71 19.79 1.12
N GLU A 191 2.51 20.59 2.17
CA GLU A 191 2.39 22.05 2.07
C GLU A 191 3.64 22.67 1.41
N ARG A 192 4.84 22.30 1.84
CA ARG A 192 6.10 22.76 1.24
C ARG A 192 6.25 22.30 -0.20
N ALA A 193 6.03 21.01 -0.48
CA ALA A 193 6.13 20.46 -1.82
C ALA A 193 5.18 21.14 -2.82
N ILE A 194 3.97 21.52 -2.37
CA ILE A 194 3.02 22.29 -3.17
C ILE A 194 3.55 23.70 -3.42
N LEU A 195 4.06 24.38 -2.39
CA LEU A 195 4.62 25.72 -2.53
C LEU A 195 5.84 25.77 -3.45
N ASP A 196 6.69 24.73 -3.43
CA ASP A 196 7.84 24.61 -4.33
C ASP A 196 7.40 24.56 -5.80
N CYS A 197 6.18 24.12 -6.11
CA CYS A 197 5.63 24.17 -7.47
C CYS A 197 5.29 25.59 -7.95
N ALA A 198 5.17 26.58 -7.06
CA ALA A 198 4.92 27.97 -7.46
C ALA A 198 6.14 28.62 -8.13
N GLU A 199 7.34 28.07 -7.93
CA GLU A 199 8.60 28.60 -8.45
C GLU A 199 8.98 28.02 -9.83
N ILE A 200 8.13 27.14 -10.39
CA ILE A 200 8.35 26.39 -11.63
C ILE A 200 7.43 26.89 -12.74
#